data_AF-A0A970R102-F1
#
_entry.id   AF-A0A970R102-F1
#
_cell.length_a   1.000
_cell.length_b   1.000
_cell.length_c   1.000
_cell.angle_alpha   90.00
_cell.angle_beta   90.00
_cell.angle_gamma   90.00
#
_symmetry.space_group_name_H-M   'P 1'
#
loop_
_entity.id
_entity.type
_entity.pdbx_description
1 polymer ?
#
loop_
_entity_poly.entity_id
_entity_poly.type
_entity_poly.pdbx_seq_one_letter_code
_entity_poly.pdbx_strand_id
1 'polypeptide(L)'
;MKQNAIVKKIIRDTLAEVEVQRSSACGEQCASCSSGCGIKKTLTVTAINTAGAKPGDKVIIESGTAKVVLLALFVYILPLVIFLMAYFLASSFKLSEGACTIISVGMFLLGCGCVVLINKKLRRDRKLQVEITSVIT
;
A
#
# COMPACT_ATOMS: atom_id res chain seq x y z
N MET A 1 2.19 10.40 -5.06
CA MET A 1 1.32 11.58 -4.84
C MET A 1 1.93 12.42 -3.73
N LYS A 2 2.00 13.75 -3.90
CA LYS A 2 2.55 14.69 -2.91
C LYS A 2 1.43 15.35 -2.11
N GLN A 3 1.59 15.47 -0.80
CA GLN A 3 0.61 16.11 0.07
C GLN A 3 1.31 16.91 1.19
N ASN A 4 0.73 18.05 1.57
CA ASN A 4 1.24 18.86 2.67
C ASN A 4 0.83 18.25 4.02
N ALA A 5 1.76 18.22 4.96
CA ALA A 5 1.57 17.74 6.33
C ALA A 5 2.39 18.57 7.32
N ILE A 6 2.09 18.45 8.61
CA ILE A 6 2.83 19.11 9.69
C ILE A 6 3.39 18.04 10.62
N VAL A 7 4.67 18.16 11.01
CA VAL A 7 5.29 17.22 11.95
C VAL A 7 4.76 17.45 13.36
N LYS A 8 4.09 16.44 13.95
CA LYS A 8 3.59 16.48 15.33
C LYS A 8 4.66 16.05 16.33
N LYS A 9 5.31 14.92 16.06
CA LYS A 9 6.26 14.30 16.99
C LYS A 9 7.23 13.40 16.25
N ILE A 10 8.45 13.30 16.76
CA ILE A 10 9.43 12.30 16.31
C ILE A 10 9.28 11.04 17.17
N ILE A 11 9.03 9.90 16.54
CA ILE A 11 8.85 8.61 17.22
C ILE A 11 10.19 7.87 17.34
N ARG A 12 11.02 7.90 16.29
CA ARG A 12 12.38 7.33 16.22
C ARG A 12 13.24 8.23 15.34
N ASP A 13 14.56 8.13 15.40
CA ASP A 13 15.49 8.99 14.65
C ASP A 13 15.15 9.12 13.14
N THR A 14 14.55 8.08 12.55
CA THR A 14 14.14 8.06 11.13
C THR A 14 12.61 8.06 10.92
N LEU A 15 11.79 8.15 11.97
CA LEU A 15 10.33 8.09 11.90
C LEU A 15 9.67 9.28 12.61
N ALA A 16 8.86 10.02 11.85
CA ALA A 16 8.07 11.13 12.36
C ALA A 16 6.57 10.85 12.22
N GLU A 17 5.80 11.30 13.19
CA GLU A 17 4.36 11.34 13.16
C GLU A 17 3.93 12.67 12.53
N VAL A 18 3.25 12.59 11.39
CA VAL A 18 2.82 13.76 10.64
C VAL A 18 1.30 13.83 10.60
N GLU A 19 0.79 15.04 10.80
CA GLU A 19 -0.62 15.35 10.69
C GLU A 19 -0.90 15.82 9.27
N VAL A 20 -1.66 15.01 8.55
CA VAL A 20 -2.03 15.32 7.18
C VAL A 20 -3.33 16.10 7.19
N GLN A 21 -3.28 17.35 6.71
CA GLN A 21 -4.51 18.09 6.40
C GLN A 21 -5.10 17.49 5.12
N ARG A 22 -6.07 16.59 5.29
CA ARG A 22 -6.95 16.20 4.19
C ARG A 22 -7.92 17.36 3.95
N SER A 23 -7.66 18.17 2.93
CA SER A 23 -8.73 18.92 2.28
C SER A 23 -9.64 17.88 1.64
N SER A 24 -10.77 17.60 2.27
CA SER A 24 -11.83 16.82 1.63
C SER A 24 -12.25 17.58 0.36
N ALA A 25 -12.30 16.86 -0.77
CA ALA A 25 -12.79 17.41 -2.04
C ALA A 25 -14.27 17.86 -1.96
N CYS A 26 -14.99 17.53 -0.89
CA CYS A 26 -16.31 18.07 -0.59
C CYS A 26 -16.15 19.38 0.17
N GLY A 27 -15.78 20.43 -0.54
CA GLY A 27 -15.77 21.80 -0.07
C GLY A 27 -16.69 22.63 -0.95
N GLU A 28 -17.99 22.37 -0.92
CA GLU A 28 -19.05 23.32 -1.28
C GLU A 28 -20.43 22.66 -1.02
N GLN A 29 -21.28 23.40 -0.29
CA GLN A 29 -22.68 23.08 0.06
C GLN A 29 -22.94 22.09 1.22
N CYS A 30 -22.51 22.49 2.42
CA CYS A 30 -23.21 22.12 3.66
C CYS A 30 -23.90 23.36 4.27
N ALA A 31 -24.70 24.08 3.47
CA ALA A 31 -25.50 25.21 3.95
C ALA A 31 -26.81 24.78 4.64
N SER A 32 -27.13 23.49 4.70
CA SER A 32 -28.43 22.99 5.15
C SER A 32 -28.40 21.98 6.31
N CYS A 33 -27.24 21.67 6.90
CA CYS A 33 -27.17 20.73 8.03
C CYS A 33 -27.01 21.49 9.36
N SER A 34 -28.13 21.70 10.04
CA SER A 34 -28.26 22.47 11.29
C SER A 34 -27.73 21.75 12.55
N SER A 35 -26.67 20.95 12.43
CA SER A 35 -26.06 20.26 13.58
C SER A 35 -24.63 19.81 13.28
N GLY A 36 -23.65 20.52 13.86
CA GLY A 36 -22.30 19.99 14.13
C GLY A 36 -21.41 19.77 12.90
N CYS A 37 -21.08 20.84 12.19
CA CYS A 37 -20.08 20.82 11.12
C CYS A 37 -18.65 20.87 11.70
N GLY A 38 -17.76 20.03 11.16
CA GLY A 38 -16.32 20.26 11.24
C GLY A 38 -15.51 19.30 12.10
N ILE A 39 -15.74 17.99 12.01
CA ILE A 39 -14.65 17.06 12.36
C ILE A 39 -13.61 17.19 11.23
N LYS A 40 -12.69 18.14 11.38
CA LYS A 40 -11.38 18.09 10.71
C LYS A 40 -10.78 16.75 11.11
N LYS A 41 -11.00 15.70 10.31
CA LYS A 41 -10.34 14.40 10.51
C LYS A 41 -8.89 14.61 10.13
N THR A 42 -8.14 15.14 11.08
CA THR A 42 -6.70 15.17 11.01
C THR A 42 -6.24 13.72 11.04
N LEU A 43 -5.72 13.27 9.90
CA LEU A 43 -5.25 11.92 9.76
C LEU A 43 -3.80 11.92 10.19
N THR A 44 -3.54 11.31 11.34
CA THR A 44 -2.18 11.10 11.81
C THR A 44 -1.58 9.90 11.10
N VAL A 45 -0.47 10.11 10.40
CA VAL A 45 0.22 9.06 9.64
C VAL A 45 1.69 9.05 10.03
N THR A 46 2.29 7.87 10.11
CA THR A 46 3.73 7.74 10.33
C THR A 46 4.46 7.88 9.00
N ALA A 47 5.42 8.79 8.95
CA ALA A 47 6.27 9.04 7.79
C ALA A 47 7.75 8.85 8.11
N ILE A 48 8.54 8.43 7.12
CA ILE A 48 10.00 8.31 7.22
C ILE A 48 10.59 9.71 7.09
N ASN A 49 11.39 10.12 8.07
CA ASN A 49 12.02 11.42 8.15
C ASN A 49 13.46 11.37 7.62
N THR A 50 13.63 11.20 6.30
CA THR A 50 14.96 11.27 5.66
C THR A 50 15.47 12.70 5.52
N ALA A 51 14.58 13.70 5.53
CA ALA A 51 14.91 15.12 5.40
C ALA A 51 15.32 15.83 6.71
N GLY A 52 15.26 15.15 7.86
CA GLY A 52 15.64 15.74 9.16
C GLY A 52 14.68 16.79 9.71
N ALA A 53 13.39 16.71 9.35
CA ALA A 53 12.36 17.64 9.78
C ALA A 53 12.12 17.59 11.31
N LYS A 54 11.81 18.74 11.92
CA LYS A 54 11.56 18.88 13.36
C LYS A 54 10.06 19.04 13.65
N PRO A 55 9.62 18.77 14.90
CA PRO A 55 8.24 19.04 15.30
C PRO A 55 7.86 20.50 15.04
N GLY A 56 6.73 20.73 14.37
CA GLY A 56 6.26 22.05 13.95
C GLY A 56 6.52 22.39 12.47
N ASP A 57 7.45 21.69 11.81
CA ASP A 57 7.78 21.96 10.41
C ASP A 57 6.62 21.56 9.48
N LYS A 58 6.37 22.39 8.46
CA LYS A 58 5.53 22.01 7.32
C LYS A 58 6.37 21.17 6.36
N VAL A 59 5.87 20.00 6.00
CA VAL A 59 6.57 19.05 5.16
C VAL A 59 5.69 18.56 4.02
N ILE A 60 6.31 18.29 2.88
CA ILE A 60 5.66 17.55 1.80
C ILE A 60 5.95 16.09 2.01
N ILE A 61 4.89 15.31 2.15
CA ILE A 61 4.96 13.87 2.15
C ILE A 61 4.64 13.31 0.78
N GLU A 62 5.42 12.33 0.35
CA GLU A 62 5.15 11.56 -0.85
C GLU A 62 4.74 10.13 -0.48
N SER A 63 3.58 9.70 -0.98
CA SER A 63 3.17 8.30 -0.91
C SER A 63 3.76 7.56 -2.10
N GLY A 64 4.68 6.62 -1.81
CA GLY A 64 5.31 5.76 -2.81
C GLY A 64 4.31 4.78 -3.43
N THR A 65 3.59 5.22 -4.46
CA THR A 65 2.54 4.41 -5.11
C THR A 65 3.12 3.29 -5.97
N ALA A 66 4.35 3.46 -6.48
CA ALA A 66 5.02 2.50 -7.37
C ALA A 66 5.16 1.10 -6.76
N LYS A 67 5.55 0.99 -5.48
CA LYS A 67 5.66 -0.31 -4.78
C LYS A 67 4.30 -0.99 -4.58
N VAL A 68 3.22 -0.23 -4.49
CA VAL A 68 1.86 -0.78 -4.36
C VAL A 68 1.38 -1.31 -5.70
N VAL A 69 1.59 -0.55 -6.77
CA VAL A 69 1.24 -0.95 -8.14
C VAL A 69 2.03 -2.19 -8.57
N LEU A 70 3.34 -2.21 -8.31
CA LEU A 70 4.18 -3.38 -8.62
C LEU A 70 3.69 -4.62 -7.86
N LEU A 71 3.40 -4.51 -6.55
CA LEU A 71 2.88 -5.63 -5.78
C LEU A 71 1.51 -6.10 -6.31
N ALA A 72 0.63 -5.18 -6.69
CA ALA A 72 -0.66 -5.52 -7.29
C ALA A 72 -0.46 -6.31 -8.59
N LEU A 73 0.46 -5.86 -9.46
CA LEU A 73 0.79 -6.57 -10.70
C LEU A 73 1.32 -7.98 -10.42
N PHE A 74 2.22 -8.14 -9.44
CA PHE A 74 2.70 -9.47 -9.01
C PHE A 74 1.57 -10.39 -8.56
N VAL A 75 0.54 -9.87 -7.88
CA VAL A 75 -0.61 -10.66 -7.40
C VAL A 75 -1.40 -11.27 -8.57
N TYR A 76 -1.46 -10.59 -9.71
CA TYR A 76 -2.18 -11.08 -10.90
C TYR A 76 -1.30 -11.98 -11.78
N ILE A 77 -0.05 -11.57 -12.03
CA ILE A 77 0.82 -12.26 -13.01
C ILE A 77 1.43 -13.54 -12.44
N LEU A 78 1.91 -13.52 -11.18
CA LEU A 78 2.62 -14.65 -10.59
C LEU A 78 1.79 -15.95 -10.56
N PRO A 79 0.55 -15.98 -10.06
CA PRO A 79 -0.22 -17.22 -10.02
C PRO A 79 -0.55 -17.76 -11.41
N LEU A 80 -0.73 -16.88 -12.40
CA LEU A 80 -0.97 -17.27 -13.80
C LEU A 80 0.28 -17.92 -14.42
N VAL A 81 1.47 -17.36 -14.17
CA VAL A 81 2.74 -17.95 -14.65
C VAL A 81 2.99 -19.32 -13.99
N ILE A 82 2.75 -19.44 -12.68
CA ILE A 82 2.89 -20.72 -11.95
C ILE A 82 1.95 -21.78 -12.52
N PHE A 83 0.70 -21.42 -12.82
CA PHE A 83 -0.28 -22.32 -13.42
C PHE A 83 0.20 -22.85 -14.78
N LEU A 84 0.62 -21.95 -15.68
CA LEU A 84 1.08 -22.34 -17.01
C LEU A 84 2.34 -23.20 -16.93
N MET A 85 3.32 -22.81 -16.10
CA MET A 85 4.53 -23.60 -15.86
C MET A 85 4.22 -25.00 -15.35
N ALA A 86 3.32 -25.13 -14.37
CA ALA A 86 2.92 -26.43 -13.83
C ALA A 86 2.27 -27.33 -14.89
N TYR A 87 1.44 -26.76 -15.77
CA TYR A 87 0.81 -27.49 -16.86
C TYR A 87 1.83 -28.01 -17.88
N PHE A 88 2.74 -27.13 -18.34
CA PHE A 88 3.77 -27.52 -19.31
C PHE A 88 4.75 -28.56 -18.74
N LEU A 89 5.12 -28.42 -17.46
CA LEU A 89 5.94 -29.43 -16.79
C LEU A 89 5.21 -30.77 -16.71
N ALA A 90 3.97 -30.79 -16.23
CA ALA A 90 3.19 -32.02 -16.11
C ALA A 90 2.98 -32.70 -17.48
N SER A 91 2.73 -31.92 -18.52
CA SER A 91 2.63 -32.39 -19.91
C SER A 91 3.95 -32.98 -20.41
N SER A 92 5.09 -32.38 -20.08
CA SER A 92 6.42 -32.89 -20.46
C SER A 92 6.74 -34.25 -19.83
N PHE A 93 6.18 -34.54 -18.65
CA PHE A 93 6.28 -35.86 -18.01
C PHE A 93 5.27 -36.89 -18.55
N LYS A 94 4.52 -36.58 -19.62
CA LYS A 94 3.50 -37.44 -20.23
C LYS A 94 2.42 -37.90 -19.24
N LEU A 95 2.07 -37.07 -18.27
CA LEU A 95 0.90 -37.33 -17.41
C LEU A 95 -0.39 -37.26 -18.23
N SER A 96 -1.43 -37.95 -17.76
CA SER A 96 -2.76 -37.84 -18.36
C SER A 96 -3.28 -36.41 -18.26
N GLU A 97 -4.12 -36.00 -19.22
CA GLU A 97 -4.67 -34.63 -19.27
C GLU A 97 -5.40 -34.25 -17.98
N GLY A 98 -6.12 -35.20 -17.37
CA GLY A 98 -6.76 -35.02 -16.08
C GLY A 98 -5.77 -34.75 -14.95
N ALA A 99 -4.66 -35.49 -14.89
CA ALA A 99 -3.63 -35.28 -13.88
C ALA A 99 -2.90 -33.94 -14.05
N CYS A 100 -2.57 -33.56 -15.29
CA CYS A 100 -2.00 -32.25 -15.60
C CYS A 100 -2.92 -31.10 -15.12
N THR A 101 -4.23 -31.23 -15.36
CA THR A 101 -5.22 -30.25 -14.94
C THR A 101 -5.29 -30.13 -13.42
N ILE A 102 -5.37 -31.25 -12.70
CA ILE A 102 -5.44 -31.27 -11.23
C ILE A 102 -4.18 -30.64 -10.61
N ILE A 103 -2.99 -30.99 -11.12
CA ILE A 103 -1.72 -30.43 -10.63
C ILE A 103 -1.66 -28.93 -10.86
N SER A 104 -2.06 -28.46 -12.05
CA SER A 104 -2.01 -27.05 -12.40
C SER A 104 -2.98 -26.22 -11.55
N VAL A 105 -4.21 -26.70 -11.37
CA VAL A 105 -5.21 -26.06 -10.49
C VAL A 105 -4.73 -26.06 -9.05
N GLY A 106 -4.15 -27.16 -8.55
CA GLY A 106 -3.58 -27.23 -7.22
C GLY A 106 -2.47 -26.19 -7.00
N MET A 107 -1.55 -26.07 -7.96
CA MET A 107 -0.45 -25.09 -7.93
C MET A 107 -0.96 -23.66 -8.03
N PHE A 108 -2.01 -23.40 -8.81
CA PHE A 108 -2.64 -22.07 -8.90
C PHE A 108 -3.27 -21.64 -7.56
N LEU A 109 -4.00 -22.54 -6.90
CA LEU A 109 -4.60 -22.27 -5.60
C LEU A 109 -3.54 -22.04 -4.52
N LEU A 110 -2.47 -22.84 -4.54
CA LEU A 110 -1.30 -22.64 -3.69
C LEU A 110 -0.64 -21.28 -3.95
N GLY A 111 -0.41 -20.93 -5.23
CA GLY A 111 0.17 -19.65 -5.63
C GLY A 111 -0.67 -18.46 -5.17
N CYS A 112 -1.99 -18.51 -5.37
CA CYS A 112 -2.94 -17.51 -4.87
C CYS A 112 -2.87 -17.39 -3.33
N GLY A 113 -2.86 -18.52 -2.63
CA GLY A 113 -2.72 -18.56 -1.17
C GLY A 113 -1.44 -17.91 -0.69
N CYS A 114 -0.29 -18.30 -1.26
CA CYS A 114 1.02 -17.73 -0.94
C CYS A 114 1.05 -16.20 -1.17
N VAL A 115 0.53 -15.74 -2.31
CA VAL A 115 0.46 -14.31 -2.65
C VAL A 115 -0.41 -13.54 -1.65
N VAL A 116 -1.56 -14.08 -1.25
CA VAL A 116 -2.44 -13.44 -0.26
C VAL A 116 -1.75 -13.36 1.10
N LEU A 117 -1.06 -14.42 1.53
CA LEU A 117 -0.31 -14.44 2.79
C LEU A 117 0.83 -13.42 2.78
N ILE A 118 1.61 -13.36 1.71
CA ILE A 118 2.69 -12.38 1.52
C ILE A 118 2.13 -10.96 1.52
N ASN A 119 1.06 -10.69 0.75
CA ASN A 119 0.42 -9.38 0.71
C ASN A 119 -0.16 -8.98 2.09
N LYS A 120 -0.75 -9.92 2.83
CA LYS A 120 -1.25 -9.66 4.19
C LYS A 120 -0.11 -9.31 5.15
N LYS A 121 1.03 -10.00 5.04
CA LYS A 121 2.25 -9.71 5.82
C LYS A 121 2.83 -8.34 5.44
N LEU A 122 3.04 -8.08 4.15
CA LEU A 122 3.55 -6.79 3.66
C LEU A 122 2.61 -5.62 3.98
N ARG A 123 1.29 -5.76 3.85
CA ARG A 123 0.34 -4.70 4.23
C ARG A 123 0.46 -4.29 5.69
N ARG A 124 0.87 -5.20 6.58
CA ARG A 124 1.11 -4.90 7.99
C ARG A 124 2.34 -4.02 8.19
N ASP A 125 3.39 -4.24 7.40
CA ASP A 125 4.64 -3.48 7.45
C ASP A 125 4.57 -2.16 6.64
N ARG A 126 3.67 -2.10 5.64
CA ARG A 126 3.51 -0.96 4.71
C ARG A 126 2.76 0.25 5.26
N LYS A 127 2.42 0.27 6.56
CA LYS A 127 1.95 1.49 7.24
C LYS A 127 2.99 2.63 7.26
N LEU A 128 4.23 2.35 6.85
CA LEU A 128 5.38 3.26 6.87
C LEU A 128 5.76 3.86 5.50
N GLN A 129 4.94 3.74 4.46
CA GLN A 129 5.30 4.13 3.08
C GLN A 129 5.09 5.62 2.73
N VAL A 130 5.03 6.47 3.75
CA VAL A 130 4.95 7.91 3.55
C VAL A 130 6.35 8.44 3.82
N GLU A 131 7.00 9.05 2.84
CA GLU A 131 8.34 9.60 3.01
C GLU A 131 8.28 11.12 2.96
N ILE A 132 9.03 11.78 3.85
CA ILE A 132 9.18 13.25 3.84
C ILE A 132 10.22 13.62 2.80
N THR A 133 9.79 14.20 1.68
CA THR A 133 10.68 14.54 0.56
C THR A 133 11.26 15.94 0.69
N SER A 134 10.55 16.88 1.32
CA SER A 134 11.01 18.27 1.46
C SER A 134 10.35 19.00 2.63
N VAL A 135 11.13 19.84 3.30
CA VAL A 135 10.67 20.78 4.33
C VAL A 135 10.33 22.12 3.66
N ILE A 136 9.13 22.61 3.89
CA ILE A 136 8.70 23.96 3.51
C ILE A 136 8.76 24.77 4.80
N THR A 137 9.84 25.50 5.02
CA THR A 137 10.06 26.33 6.22
C THR A 137 8.86 27.24 6.52
#